data_AF-A0A960IVF5-F1
#
_entry.id   AF-A0A960IVF5-F1
#
_cell.length_a   1.000
_cell.length_b   1.000
_cell.length_c   1.000
_cell.angle_alpha   90.00
_cell.angle_beta   90.00
_cell.angle_gamma   90.00
#
_symmetry.space_group_name_H-M   'P 1'
#
loop_
_entity.id
_entity.type
_entity.pdbx_description
1 polymer ?
#
loop_
_entity_poly.entity_id
_entity_poly.type
_entity_poly.pdbx_seq_one_letter_code
_entity_poly.pdbx_strand_id
1 'polypeptide(L)' 'MVIFQAPGGNPGYNQFDSLESAVDFVEQLRNDRDVTNARIFALEEVKFEMRPYFKVELQALNSGAPAPSTSPSASTP' A
#
# COMPACT_ATOMS: atom_id res chain seq x y z
N MET A 1 6.93 -12.21 15.05
CA MET A 1 5.64 -12.93 14.91
C MET A 1 5.84 -14.17 14.07
N VAL A 2 5.19 -15.29 14.39
CA VAL A 2 5.23 -16.53 13.61
C VAL A 2 3.80 -16.95 13.26
N ILE A 3 3.57 -17.22 11.98
CA ILE A 3 2.30 -17.76 11.47
C ILE A 3 2.61 -19.11 10.83
N PHE A 4 1.88 -20.15 11.19
CA PHE A 4 2.09 -21.50 10.69
C PHE A 4 0.77 -22.19 10.37
N GLN A 5 0.76 -23.12 9.43
CA GLN A 5 -0.42 -23.95 9.15
C GLN A 5 -0.31 -25.24 9.96
N ALA A 6 -1.23 -25.46 10.89
CA ALA A 6 -1.28 -26.72 11.63
C ALA A 6 -1.72 -27.88 10.71
N PRO A 7 -1.46 -29.15 11.08
CA PRO A 7 -1.80 -30.32 10.26
C PRO A 7 -3.29 -30.45 9.90
N GLY A 8 -4.17 -29.74 10.61
CA GLY A 8 -5.61 -29.65 10.33
C GLY A 8 -6.03 -28.47 9.44
N GLY A 9 -5.08 -27.77 8.80
CA GLY A 9 -5.34 -26.63 7.92
C GLY A 9 -5.64 -25.30 8.63
N ASN A 10 -5.78 -25.31 9.96
CA ASN A 10 -6.03 -24.10 10.73
C ASN A 10 -4.73 -23.30 10.95
N PRO A 11 -4.72 -21.99 10.66
CA PRO A 11 -3.56 -21.14 10.90
C PRO A 11 -3.38 -20.89 12.40
N GLY A 12 -2.18 -21.19 12.91
CA GLY A 12 -1.74 -20.83 14.26
C GLY A 12 -0.94 -19.53 14.24
N TYR A 13 -1.14 -18.71 15.27
CA TYR A 13 -0.49 -17.42 15.42
C TYR A 13 0.23 -17.38 16.78
N ASN A 14 1.53 -17.05 16.78
CA ASN A 14 2.27 -16.75 18.00
C ASN A 14 3.12 -15.49 17.83
N GLN A 15 3.01 -14.57 18.78
CA GLN A 15 3.83 -13.38 18.86
C GLN A 15 5.01 -13.64 19.80
N PHE A 16 6.19 -13.18 19.39
CA PHE A 16 7.43 -13.31 20.12
C PHE A 16 8.13 -11.96 20.11
N ASP A 17 8.78 -11.62 21.23
CA ASP A 17 9.52 -10.36 21.40
C ASP A 17 10.96 -10.43 20.85
N SER A 18 11.51 -11.63 20.67
CA SER A 18 12.86 -11.85 20.12
C SER A 18 12.83 -12.78 18.91
N LEU A 19 13.76 -12.55 17.97
CA LEU A 19 13.90 -13.39 16.78
C LEU A 19 14.34 -14.81 17.17
N GLU A 20 15.23 -14.94 18.15
CA GLU A 20 15.79 -16.21 18.59
C GLU A 20 14.70 -17.15 19.14
N SER A 21 13.80 -16.62 19.99
CA SER A 21 12.64 -17.40 20.47
C SER A 21 11.65 -17.77 19.36
N ALA A 22 11.51 -16.93 18.34
CA ALA A 22 10.69 -17.25 17.17
C ALA A 22 11.29 -18.38 16.32
N VAL A 23 12.62 -18.45 16.21
CA VAL A 23 13.33 -19.52 15.49
C VAL A 23 13.23 -20.84 16.26
N ASP A 24 13.49 -20.84 17.57
CA ASP A 24 13.35 -22.03 18.43
C ASP A 24 11.95 -22.64 18.31
N PHE A 25 10.91 -21.78 18.27
CA PHE A 25 9.53 -22.23 18.13
C PHE A 25 9.22 -22.83 16.75
N VAL A 26 9.79 -22.28 15.67
CA VAL A 26 9.64 -22.84 14.32
C VAL A 26 10.37 -24.18 14.21
N GLU A 27 11.54 -24.31 14.81
CA GLU A 27 12.26 -25.57 14.86
C GLU A 27 11.51 -26.64 15.65
N GLN A 28 10.92 -26.27 16.80
CA GLN A 28 10.06 -27.17 17.56
C GLN A 28 8.83 -27.61 16.74
N LEU A 29 8.18 -26.69 16.02
CA LEU A 29 7.06 -27.01 15.14
C LEU A 29 7.44 -27.99 14.02
N ARG A 30 8.64 -27.84 13.45
CA ARG A 30 9.15 -28.75 12.42
C ARG A 30 9.47 -30.12 13.00
N ASN A 31 10.14 -30.16 14.16
CA ASN A 31 10.65 -31.40 14.74
C ASN A 31 9.54 -32.23 15.43
N ASP A 32 8.62 -31.59 16.16
CA ASP A 32 7.61 -32.30 16.95
C ASP A 32 6.29 -32.50 16.20
N ARG A 33 5.95 -31.62 15.26
CA ARG A 33 4.62 -31.58 14.61
C ARG A 33 4.64 -31.69 13.10
N ASP A 34 5.82 -31.88 12.50
CA ASP A 34 6.04 -31.99 11.06
C ASP A 34 5.44 -30.82 10.25
N VAL A 35 5.34 -29.65 10.89
CA VAL A 35 4.80 -28.43 10.26
C VAL A 35 5.92 -27.76 9.47
N THR A 36 5.94 -27.99 8.16
CA THR A 36 6.94 -27.45 7.23
C THR A 36 6.58 -26.06 6.67
N ASN A 37 5.32 -25.62 6.80
CA ASN A 37 4.84 -24.32 6.33
C ASN A 37 4.74 -23.30 7.48
N ALA A 38 5.86 -23.00 8.12
CA ALA A 38 5.97 -21.93 9.10
C ALA A 38 6.64 -20.69 8.47
N ARG A 39 6.09 -19.50 8.75
CA ARG A 39 6.63 -18.21 8.28
C ARG A 39 6.83 -17.25 9.45
N ILE A 40 8.00 -16.62 9.48
CA ILE A 40 8.35 -15.60 10.47
C ILE A 40 8.12 -14.22 9.84
N PHE A 41 7.44 -13.35 10.56
CA PHE A 41 7.19 -11.97 10.18
C PHE A 41 7.78 -11.03 11.22
N ALA A 42 8.53 -10.03 10.74
CA ALA A 42 9.00 -8.90 11.52
C ALA A 42 8.04 -7.71 11.31
N LEU A 43 7.70 -7.01 12.39
CA LEU A 43 6.98 -5.75 12.35
C LEU A 43 8.01 -4.65 12.45
N GLU A 44 8.19 -3.89 11.38
CA GLU A 44 9.08 -2.72 11.38
C GLU A 44 8.26 -1.44 11.49
N GLU A 45 8.69 -0.54 12.38
CA GLU A 45 8.10 0.79 12.47
C GLU A 45 8.44 1.59 11.21
N VAL A 46 7.43 1.88 10.41
CA VAL A 46 7.59 2.73 9.23
C VAL A 46 7.41 4.18 9.67
N LYS A 47 8.52 4.94 9.65
CA LYS A 47 8.46 6.39 9.83
C LYS A 47 7.85 7.02 8.59
N PHE A 48 6.61 7.48 8.70
CA PHE A 48 5.93 8.20 7.62
C PHE A 48 5.57 9.63 8.04
N GLU A 49 5.60 10.54 7.08
CA GLU A 49 5.23 11.93 7.25
C GLU A 49 4.01 12.21 6.37
N MET A 50 2.90 12.67 6.95
CA MET A 50 1.74 13.11 6.16
C MET A 50 1.96 14.53 5.66
N ARG A 51 2.29 14.69 4.38
CA ARG A 51 2.38 15.99 3.73
C ARG A 51 1.09 16.31 2.98
N PRO A 52 0.39 17.41 3.29
CA PRO A 52 -0.76 17.83 2.51
C PRO A 52 -0.30 18.23 1.11
N TYR A 53 -0.91 17.64 0.08
CA TYR A 53 -0.68 17.95 -1.32
C TYR A 53 -1.94 18.55 -1.92
N PHE A 54 -1.87 19.82 -2.33
CA PHE A 54 -2.95 20.51 -3.01
C PHE A 54 -2.61 20.63 -4.49
N LYS A 55 -3.30 19.84 -5.32
CA LYS A 55 -3.23 19.98 -6.78
C LYS A 55 -4.28 21.00 -7.21
N VAL A 56 -3.81 22.19 -7.59
CA VAL A 56 -4.68 23.24 -8.14
C VAL A 56 -4.62 23.15 -9.67
N GLU A 57 -5.77 22.91 -10.29
CA GLU A 57 -5.93 23.02 -11.75
C GLU A 57 -6.71 24.31 -12.05
N LEU A 58 -6.07 25.24 -12.77
CA LEU A 58 -6.70 26.49 -13.19
C LEU A 58 -7.38 26.30 -14.54
N GLN A 59 -8.71 26.19 -14.55
CA GLN A 59 -9.49 26.07 -15.79
C GLN A 59 -9.27 27.25 -16.76
N ALA A 60 -8.89 28.43 -16.25
CA ALA A 60 -8.71 29.64 -17.05
C ALA A 60 -7.50 29.62 -18.01
N LEU A 61 -6.53 28.71 -17.83
CA LEU A 61 -5.40 28.55 -18.77
C LEU A 61 -5.61 27.42 -19.80
N ASN A 62 -6.65 26.58 -19.64
CA ASN A 62 -6.98 25.55 -20.63
C ASN A 62 -8.01 26.02 -21.67
N SER A 63 -8.56 27.23 -21.48
CA SER A 63 -9.27 27.93 -22.54
C SER A 63 -8.23 28.53 -23.48
N GLY A 64 -7.84 27.77 -24.49
CA GLY A 64 -7.46 28.39 -25.75
C GLY A 64 -8.61 29.31 -26.15
N ALA A 65 -8.44 30.61 -25.90
CA ALA A 65 -9.42 31.61 -26.27
C ALA A 65 -9.62 31.51 -27.79
N PRO A 66 -10.84 31.28 -28.30
CA PRO A 66 -11.09 31.43 -29.71
C PRO A 66 -10.86 32.91 -30.03
N ALA A 67 -9.97 33.18 -30.98
CA ALA A 67 -9.73 34.52 -31.48
C ALA A 67 -11.06 35.16 -31.92
N PRO A 68 -11.32 36.44 -31.61
CA PRO A 68 -12.54 37.10 -32.03
C PRO A 68 -12.57 37.20 -33.56
N SER A 69 -13.49 36.48 -34.19
CA SER A 69 -13.78 36.58 -35.63
C SER A 69 -14.41 37.94 -35.92
N THR A 70 -13.66 38.84 -36.55
CA THR A 70 -14.19 40.08 -37.12
C THR A 70 -15.03 39.75 -38.35
N SER A 71 -16.35 39.70 -38.19
CA SER A 71 -17.28 39.68 -39.33
C SER A 71 -17.42 41.10 -39.88
N PRO A 72 -17.22 41.35 -41.18
CA PRO A 72 -17.39 42.68 -41.75
C PRO A 72 -18.87 43.05 -41.78
N SER A 73 -19.19 44.18 -41.16
CA SER A 73 -20.50 44.81 -41.21
C SER A 73 -20.84 45.15 -42.66
N ALA A 74 -21.84 44.49 -43.24
CA ALA A 74 -22.39 44.87 -44.53
C ALA A 74 -23.34 46.05 -44.34
N SER A 75 -22.97 47.17 -44.98
CA SER A 75 -23.67 48.44 -44.99
C SER A 75 -25.02 48.36 -45.71
N THR A 76 -26.01 48.99 -45.09
CA THR A 76 -27.32 49.37 -45.64
C THR A 76 -27.19 50.28 -46.87
N PRO A 77 -28.22 50.29 -47.74
CA PRO A 77 -28.89 51.56 -48.02
C PRO A 77 -30.37 51.58 -47.60
#